data_AF-A0A851M7I7-F1
#
_entry.id   AF-A0A851M7I7-F1
#
_cell.length_a   1.000
_cell.length_b   1.000
_cell.length_c   1.000
_cell.angle_alpha   90.00
_cell.angle_beta   90.00
_cell.angle_gamma   90.00
#
_symmetry.space_group_name_H-M   'P 1'
#
loop_
_entity.id
_entity.type
_entity.pdbx_description
1 polymer ?
#
loop_
_entity_poly.entity_id
_entity_poly.type
_entity_poly.pdbx_seq_one_letter_code
_entity_poly.pdbx_strand_id
1 'polypeptide(L)'
;RRLLQQLEVAKCSKAAPGKSPAKAPAPTGDAVTFELYWRPEQDQFAQTAKIAELEKRLAQLEAMVRCEPDSQNPLLVGLKDTSLVETVRVLQAKVNILDVAVLDQVEARLQSVLGKVNEIAKHKAIVQDADTQSKIHQIYETMQRWDPVATTLPDVVQRLLSLRDLHEQATQFGQVLVHLDTTQQEIAGALKDNTVLLAEVGAT
;
A
#
# COMPACT_ATOMS: atom_id res chain seq x y z
N ARG A 1 12.14 -35.59 -10.90
CA ARG A 1 12.85 -34.32 -10.60
C ARG A 1 12.92 -33.37 -11.79
N ARG A 2 13.31 -33.81 -13.00
CA ARG A 2 13.31 -32.96 -14.22
C ARG A 2 11.93 -32.33 -14.54
N LEU A 3 10.84 -33.08 -14.35
CA LEU A 3 9.46 -32.58 -14.55
C LEU A 3 9.06 -31.46 -13.58
N LEU A 4 9.44 -31.55 -12.30
CA LEU A 4 9.16 -30.48 -11.33
C LEU A 4 9.92 -29.19 -11.69
N GLN A 5 11.16 -29.33 -12.15
CA GLN A 5 11.96 -28.20 -12.62
C GLN A 5 11.39 -27.57 -13.89
N GLN A 6 10.83 -28.37 -14.81
CA GLN A 6 10.13 -27.87 -16.00
C GLN A 6 8.79 -27.21 -15.67
N LEU A 7 8.08 -27.68 -14.63
CA LEU A 7 6.85 -27.05 -14.14
C LEU A 7 7.10 -25.70 -13.46
N GLU A 8 8.21 -25.54 -12.73
CA GLU A 8 8.61 -24.24 -12.16
C GLU A 8 8.95 -23.22 -13.25
N VAL A 9 9.62 -23.64 -14.32
CA VAL A 9 9.92 -22.78 -15.48
C VAL A 9 8.62 -22.34 -16.18
N ALA A 10 7.66 -23.25 -16.38
CA ALA A 10 6.36 -22.93 -16.96
C ALA A 10 5.50 -22.03 -16.04
N LYS A 11 5.64 -22.15 -14.72
CA LYS A 11 4.99 -21.28 -13.72
C LYS A 11 5.53 -19.84 -13.76
N CYS A 12 6.80 -19.64 -14.13
CA CYS A 12 7.42 -18.33 -14.28
C CYS A 12 7.20 -17.67 -15.65
N SER A 13 7.03 -18.46 -16.73
CA SER A 13 6.72 -17.92 -18.05
C SER A 13 5.22 -17.60 -18.15
N LYS A 14 4.86 -16.33 -17.93
CA LYS A 14 3.51 -15.79 -18.17
C LYS A 14 2.87 -16.37 -19.44
N ALA A 15 1.67 -16.94 -19.30
CA ALA A 15 0.85 -17.38 -20.40
C ALA A 15 0.41 -16.17 -21.26
N ALA A 16 0.96 -16.05 -22.47
CA ALA A 16 0.32 -15.29 -23.53
C ALA A 16 -0.89 -16.09 -24.03
N PRO A 17 -2.07 -15.48 -24.23
CA PRO A 17 -3.23 -16.19 -24.72
C PRO A 17 -3.10 -16.37 -26.24
N GLY A 18 -3.30 -17.61 -26.71
CA GLY A 18 -3.56 -17.88 -28.12
C GLY A 18 -2.37 -18.39 -28.93
N LYS A 19 -2.11 -19.69 -28.84
CA LYS A 19 -1.75 -20.51 -30.01
C LYS A 19 -1.87 -22.00 -29.66
N SER A 20 -2.95 -22.62 -30.13
CA SER A 20 -3.07 -24.08 -30.16
C SER A 20 -2.02 -24.63 -31.14
N PRO A 21 -1.14 -25.57 -30.76
CA PRO A 21 -0.28 -26.23 -31.73
C PRO A 21 -1.08 -27.29 -32.49
N ALA A 22 -0.76 -27.41 -33.78
CA ALA A 22 -1.39 -28.30 -34.73
C ALA A 22 -1.29 -29.79 -34.32
N LYS A 23 -2.34 -30.52 -34.70
CA LYS A 23 -2.58 -31.96 -34.52
C LYS A 23 -1.35 -32.83 -34.84
N ALA A 24 -0.85 -33.56 -33.85
CA ALA A 24 0.15 -34.63 -34.02
C ALA A 24 -0.53 -36.00 -34.30
N PRO A 25 0.16 -36.96 -34.94
CA PRO A 25 -0.42 -38.26 -35.35
C PRO A 25 -0.67 -39.22 -34.18
N ALA A 26 -1.55 -40.20 -34.43
CA ALA A 26 -2.10 -41.17 -33.46
C ALA A 26 -1.04 -42.01 -32.69
N PRO A 27 -1.34 -42.45 -31.45
CA PRO A 27 -0.34 -42.97 -30.51
C PRO A 27 -0.03 -44.46 -30.71
N THR A 28 1.26 -44.79 -30.80
CA THR A 28 1.80 -46.10 -30.42
C THR A 28 1.66 -46.29 -28.92
N GLY A 29 1.12 -47.44 -28.49
CA GLY A 29 0.79 -47.75 -27.11
C GLY A 29 2.01 -47.82 -26.19
N ASP A 30 2.38 -46.68 -25.61
CA ASP A 30 2.93 -46.53 -24.24
C ASP A 30 2.96 -45.03 -23.87
N ALA A 31 1.84 -44.32 -24.09
CA ALA A 31 1.75 -42.89 -23.83
C ALA A 31 1.20 -42.65 -22.43
N VAL A 32 2.06 -42.16 -21.52
CA VAL A 32 1.66 -41.74 -20.17
C VAL A 32 0.93 -40.39 -20.28
N THR A 33 -0.38 -40.40 -20.09
CA THR A 33 -1.20 -39.19 -20.04
C THR A 33 -1.04 -38.53 -18.67
N PHE A 34 -0.40 -37.35 -18.64
CA PHE A 34 -0.34 -36.52 -17.44
C PHE A 34 -1.38 -35.41 -17.54
N GLU A 35 -2.38 -35.46 -16.66
CA GLU A 35 -3.35 -34.38 -16.52
C GLU A 35 -2.94 -33.49 -15.34
N LEU A 36 -2.59 -32.24 -15.66
CA LEU A 36 -2.21 -31.24 -14.68
C LEU A 36 -3.42 -30.34 -14.40
N TYR A 37 -3.96 -30.45 -13.19
CA TYR A 37 -4.96 -29.51 -12.68
C TYR A 37 -4.27 -28.38 -11.94
N TRP A 38 -4.19 -27.21 -12.57
CA TRP A 38 -3.58 -26.01 -12.01
C TRP A 38 -4.51 -24.80 -12.22
N ARG A 39 -4.70 -23.98 -11.17
CA ARG A 39 -5.49 -22.74 -11.21
C ARG A 39 -4.57 -21.52 -11.02
N PRO A 40 -3.88 -21.07 -12.08
CA PRO A 40 -2.86 -20.02 -11.99
C PRO A 40 -3.39 -18.69 -11.47
N GLU A 41 -4.66 -18.37 -11.76
CA GLU A 41 -5.28 -17.11 -11.33
C GLU A 41 -5.54 -17.08 -9.82
N GLN A 42 -5.94 -18.21 -9.25
CA GLN A 42 -6.22 -18.31 -7.81
C GLN A 42 -4.93 -18.19 -7.00
N ASP A 43 -3.84 -18.82 -7.45
CA ASP A 43 -2.54 -18.69 -6.80
C ASP A 43 -1.96 -17.29 -6.97
N GLN A 44 -2.09 -16.67 -8.13
CA GLN A 44 -1.69 -15.27 -8.32
C GLN A 44 -2.47 -14.30 -7.44
N PHE A 45 -3.79 -14.51 -7.31
CA PHE A 45 -4.63 -13.72 -6.40
C PHE A 45 -4.19 -13.89 -4.94
N ALA A 46 -3.94 -15.13 -4.49
CA ALA A 46 -3.48 -15.41 -3.14
C ALA A 46 -2.11 -14.78 -2.83
N GLN A 47 -1.16 -14.82 -3.78
CA GLN A 47 0.13 -14.15 -3.63
C GLN A 47 -0.01 -12.63 -3.60
N THR A 48 -0.84 -12.06 -4.49
CA THR A 48 -1.09 -10.62 -4.55
C THR A 48 -1.75 -10.11 -3.26
N ALA A 49 -2.70 -10.86 -2.70
CA ALA A 49 -3.33 -10.53 -1.43
C ALA A 49 -2.31 -10.48 -0.28
N LYS A 50 -1.38 -11.44 -0.23
CA LYS A 50 -0.31 -11.46 0.78
C LYS A 50 0.65 -10.29 0.64
N ILE A 51 1.00 -9.93 -0.60
CA ILE A 51 1.83 -8.74 -0.88
C ILE A 51 1.12 -7.47 -0.42
N ALA A 52 -0.17 -7.31 -0.74
CA ALA A 52 -0.95 -6.15 -0.33
C ALA A 52 -1.08 -6.01 1.20
N GLU A 53 -1.22 -7.13 1.93
CA GLU A 53 -1.21 -7.14 3.39
C GLU A 53 0.15 -6.67 3.95
N LEU A 54 1.25 -7.17 3.39
CA LEU A 54 2.59 -6.77 3.78
C LEU A 54 2.85 -5.29 3.46
N GLU A 55 2.44 -4.80 2.30
CA GLU A 55 2.52 -3.39 1.93
C GLU A 55 1.74 -2.49 2.90
N LYS A 56 0.52 -2.89 3.27
CA LYS A 56 -0.29 -2.18 4.26
C LYS A 56 0.43 -2.11 5.62
N ARG A 57 0.97 -3.23 6.09
CA ARG A 57 1.70 -3.27 7.36
C ARG A 57 3.00 -2.47 7.29
N LEU A 58 3.70 -2.51 6.17
CA LEU A 58 4.91 -1.74 5.94
C LEU A 58 4.61 -0.24 5.95
N ALA A 59 3.55 0.20 5.27
CA ALA A 59 3.12 1.61 5.27
C ALA A 59 2.75 2.11 6.67
N GLN A 60 2.11 1.28 7.50
CA GLN A 60 1.83 1.60 8.91
C GLN A 60 3.13 1.73 9.73
N LEU A 61 4.07 0.80 9.56
CA LEU A 61 5.37 0.87 10.22
C LEU A 61 6.16 2.10 9.77
N GLU A 62 6.13 2.42 8.47
CA GLU A 62 6.77 3.61 7.93
C GLU A 62 6.13 4.86 8.55
N ALA A 63 4.80 4.99 8.59
CA ALA A 63 4.14 6.14 9.19
C ALA A 63 4.50 6.35 10.69
N MET A 64 4.69 5.27 11.44
CA MET A 64 5.09 5.35 12.86
C MET A 64 6.57 5.68 13.06
N VAL A 65 7.44 5.18 12.18
CA VAL A 65 8.91 5.31 12.31
C VAL A 65 9.46 6.52 11.54
N ARG A 66 8.71 7.02 10.54
CA ARG A 66 9.11 8.14 9.70
C ARG A 66 9.27 9.38 10.56
N CYS A 67 10.51 9.74 10.81
CA CYS A 67 10.88 11.03 11.33
C CYS A 67 10.96 12.00 10.15
N GLU A 68 10.05 12.98 10.09
CA GLU A 68 10.33 14.15 9.27
C GLU A 68 11.59 14.82 9.84
N PRO A 69 12.55 15.22 9.00
CA PRO A 69 13.74 15.90 9.47
C PRO A 69 13.33 17.29 9.97
N ASP A 70 12.92 17.37 11.23
CA ASP A 70 12.74 18.63 11.92
C ASP A 70 14.12 19.24 12.11
N SER A 71 14.53 20.04 11.13
CA SER A 71 15.81 20.73 11.11
C SER A 71 15.95 21.72 12.26
N GLN A 72 14.85 22.02 12.97
CA GLN A 72 14.82 22.97 14.06
C GLN A 72 14.86 22.30 15.43
N ASN A 73 14.78 20.96 15.54
CA ASN A 73 14.87 20.31 16.83
C ASN A 73 16.33 20.28 17.35
N PRO A 74 16.68 21.06 18.38
CA PRO A 74 18.05 21.15 18.89
C PRO A 74 18.52 19.82 19.49
N LEU A 75 17.58 18.95 19.91
CA LEU A 75 17.89 17.61 20.41
C LEU A 75 18.31 16.64 19.31
N LEU A 76 18.06 16.97 18.04
CA LEU A 76 18.43 16.14 16.88
C LEU A 76 19.71 16.64 16.18
N VAL A 77 20.33 17.72 16.67
CA VAL A 77 21.57 18.27 16.12
C VAL A 77 22.71 17.28 16.33
N GLY A 78 23.35 16.84 15.25
CA GLY A 78 24.39 15.80 15.26
C GLY A 78 23.87 14.35 15.29
N LEU A 79 22.55 14.16 15.28
CA LEU A 79 21.87 12.85 15.23
C LEU A 79 21.12 12.65 13.90
N LYS A 80 21.19 13.61 12.98
CA LYS A 80 20.84 13.42 11.58
C LYS A 80 21.85 12.43 11.00
N ASP A 81 21.35 11.35 10.41
CA ASP A 81 22.10 10.22 9.82
C ASP A 81 22.49 9.07 10.78
N THR A 82 22.07 9.10 12.05
CA THR A 82 22.24 7.94 12.95
C THR A 82 21.01 7.03 12.95
N SER A 83 21.22 5.73 13.19
CA SER A 83 20.10 4.79 13.37
C SER A 83 19.22 5.20 14.55
N LEU A 84 17.91 4.89 14.49
CA LEU A 84 16.97 5.21 15.58
C LEU A 84 17.45 4.69 16.95
N VAL A 85 18.06 3.50 16.96
CA VAL A 85 18.60 2.88 18.17
C VAL A 85 19.77 3.69 18.74
N GLU A 86 20.64 4.20 17.87
CA GLU A 86 21.76 5.05 18.29
C GLU A 86 21.28 6.40 18.82
N THR A 87 20.29 7.00 18.15
CA THR A 87 19.62 8.22 18.60
C THR A 87 19.01 8.06 20.00
N VAL A 88 18.30 6.95 20.23
CA VAL A 88 17.73 6.61 21.55
C VAL A 88 18.83 6.39 22.59
N ARG A 89 19.93 5.73 22.23
CA ARG A 89 21.08 5.52 23.15
C ARG A 89 21.71 6.85 23.56
N VAL A 90 21.94 7.76 22.63
CA VAL A 90 22.50 9.09 22.91
C VAL A 90 21.55 9.91 23.77
N LEU A 91 20.25 9.92 23.45
CA LEU A 91 19.21 10.56 24.27
C LEU A 91 19.17 9.99 25.69
N GLN A 92 19.21 8.66 25.84
CA GLN A 92 19.27 8.01 27.15
C GLN A 92 20.51 8.42 27.94
N ALA A 93 21.69 8.46 27.31
CA ALA A 93 22.92 8.91 27.96
C ALA A 93 22.81 10.38 28.40
N LYS A 94 22.24 11.25 27.56
CA LYS A 94 21.98 12.66 27.90
C LYS A 94 21.01 12.77 29.08
N VAL A 95 19.93 11.99 29.10
CA VAL A 95 18.95 11.95 30.19
C VAL A 95 19.60 11.50 31.50
N ASN A 96 20.47 10.49 31.45
CA ASN A 96 21.16 9.99 32.64
C ASN A 96 22.14 11.01 33.26
N ILE A 97 22.60 12.00 32.48
CA ILE A 97 23.54 13.05 32.93
C ILE A 97 22.78 14.32 33.37
N LEU A 98 21.45 14.39 33.18
CA LEU A 98 20.65 15.54 33.63
C LEU A 98 20.66 15.62 35.16
N ASP A 99 21.40 16.60 35.68
CA ASP A 99 21.38 17.03 37.07
C ASP A 99 20.55 18.32 37.20
N VAL A 100 19.63 18.34 38.17
CA VAL A 100 18.69 19.45 38.36
C VAL A 100 19.41 20.77 38.67
N ALA A 101 20.48 20.75 39.46
CA ALA A 101 21.20 21.98 39.82
C ALA A 101 21.97 22.56 38.63
N VAL A 102 22.52 21.69 37.76
CA VAL A 102 23.15 22.13 36.50
C VAL A 102 22.12 22.68 35.53
N LEU A 103 20.92 22.08 35.48
CA LEU A 103 19.84 22.54 34.61
C LEU A 103 19.35 23.94 35.03
N ASP A 104 19.16 24.19 36.33
CA ASP A 104 18.78 25.50 36.87
C ASP A 104 19.82 26.58 36.52
N GLN A 105 21.11 26.25 36.60
CA GLN A 105 22.19 27.17 36.23
C GLN A 105 22.18 27.48 34.73
N VAL A 106 21.94 26.47 33.88
CA VAL A 106 21.83 26.65 32.44
C VAL A 106 20.58 27.45 32.08
N GLU A 107 19.46 27.22 32.75
CA GLU A 107 18.21 27.98 32.58
C GLU A 107 18.42 29.45 32.91
N ALA A 108 19.04 29.78 34.05
CA ALA A 108 19.32 31.18 34.42
C ALA A 108 20.17 31.91 33.36
N ARG A 109 21.13 31.21 32.74
CA ARG A 109 21.94 31.75 31.65
C ARG A 109 21.13 31.91 30.36
N LEU A 110 20.29 30.92 30.02
CA LEU A 110 19.39 31.00 28.86
C LEU A 110 18.39 32.14 28.99
N GLN A 111 17.84 32.39 30.18
CA GLN A 111 16.96 33.54 30.44
C GLN A 111 17.68 34.88 30.20
N SER A 112 18.95 34.99 30.59
CA SER A 112 19.77 36.17 30.28
C SER A 112 20.00 36.36 28.77
N VAL A 113 20.27 35.26 28.04
CA VAL A 113 20.43 35.30 26.58
C VAL A 113 19.12 35.68 25.88
N LEU A 114 18.00 35.08 26.30
CA LEU A 114 16.67 35.39 25.79
C LEU A 114 16.32 36.87 25.98
N GLY A 115 16.64 37.45 27.14
CA GLY A 115 16.48 38.87 27.39
C GLY A 115 17.24 39.73 26.37
N LYS A 116 18.50 39.38 26.09
CA LYS A 116 19.32 40.08 25.08
C LYS A 116 18.77 39.90 23.65
N VAL A 117 18.30 38.71 23.30
CA VAL A 117 17.66 38.44 21.99
C VAL A 117 16.39 39.27 21.83
N ASN A 118 15.59 39.43 22.89
CA ASN A 118 14.40 40.28 22.86
C ASN A 118 14.73 41.78 22.70
N GLU A 119 15.81 42.27 23.32
CA GLU A 119 16.28 43.64 23.08
C GLU A 119 16.75 43.85 21.63
N ILE A 120 17.35 42.82 21.02
CA ILE A 120 17.68 42.83 19.59
C ILE A 120 16.40 42.80 18.74
N ALA A 121 15.40 41.99 19.12
CA ALA A 121 14.12 41.91 18.40
C ALA A 121 13.31 43.22 18.46
N LYS A 122 13.50 44.05 19.49
CA LYS A 122 12.93 45.42 19.55
C LYS A 122 13.46 46.32 18.42
N HIS A 123 14.61 46.00 17.82
CA HIS A 123 15.08 46.61 16.57
C HIS A 123 14.33 45.99 15.37
N LYS A 124 13.03 46.32 15.31
CA LYS A 124 11.94 45.62 14.58
C LYS A 124 12.11 45.48 13.07
N ALA A 125 12.84 46.39 12.42
CA ALA A 125 12.89 46.46 10.95
C ALA A 125 13.69 45.32 10.31
N ILE A 126 14.79 44.88 10.93
CA ILE A 126 15.69 43.86 10.35
C ILE A 126 15.17 42.44 10.64
N VAL A 127 14.53 42.23 11.80
CA VAL A 127 14.03 40.91 12.22
C VAL A 127 12.73 40.52 11.50
N GLN A 128 11.82 41.48 11.25
CA GLN A 128 10.60 41.18 10.48
C GLN A 128 10.93 40.80 9.03
N ASP A 129 11.85 41.51 8.39
CA ASP A 129 12.26 41.22 7.01
C ASP A 129 12.85 39.80 6.89
N ALA A 130 13.74 39.42 7.80
CA ALA A 130 14.33 38.09 7.83
C ALA A 130 13.31 36.95 8.03
N ASP A 131 12.30 37.13 8.90
CA ASP A 131 11.22 36.14 9.10
C ASP A 131 10.34 36.01 7.85
N THR A 132 9.99 37.12 7.19
CA THR A 132 9.26 37.07 5.92
C THR A 132 10.06 36.39 4.82
N GLN A 133 11.37 36.67 4.69
CA GLN A 133 12.23 36.00 3.71
C GLN A 133 12.36 34.49 3.98
N SER A 134 12.45 34.08 5.25
CA SER A 134 12.45 32.66 5.65
C SER A 134 11.16 31.95 5.24
N LYS A 135 10.00 32.57 5.48
CA LYS A 135 8.69 32.03 5.07
C LYS A 135 8.54 31.94 3.56
N ILE A 136 8.98 32.96 2.82
CA ILE A 136 9.00 32.94 1.35
C ILE A 136 9.84 31.77 0.84
N HIS A 137 11.02 31.56 1.42
CA HIS A 137 11.88 30.45 1.06
C HIS A 137 11.24 29.08 1.36
N GLN A 138 10.59 28.92 2.52
CA GLN A 138 9.84 27.68 2.83
C GLN A 138 8.71 27.42 1.84
N ILE A 139 7.96 28.44 1.43
CA ILE A 139 6.90 28.32 0.42
C ILE A 139 7.49 27.91 -0.93
N TYR A 140 8.63 28.48 -1.31
CA TYR A 140 9.32 28.10 -2.54
C TYR A 140 9.78 26.63 -2.51
N GLU A 141 10.42 26.19 -1.43
CA GLU A 141 10.86 24.80 -1.24
C GLU A 141 9.69 23.80 -1.28
N THR A 142 8.58 24.15 -0.63
CA THR A 142 7.36 23.33 -0.68
C THR A 142 6.77 23.27 -2.08
N MET A 143 6.70 24.40 -2.80
CA MET A 143 6.23 24.42 -4.19
C MET A 143 7.09 23.55 -5.10
N GLN A 144 8.42 23.64 -4.98
CA GLN A 144 9.36 22.86 -5.78
C GLN A 144 9.23 21.35 -5.49
N ARG A 145 9.01 20.97 -4.22
CA ARG A 145 8.77 19.56 -3.85
C ARG A 145 7.49 18.99 -4.47
N TRP A 146 6.46 19.82 -4.64
CA TRP A 146 5.17 19.41 -5.18
C TRP A 146 5.09 19.40 -6.72
N ASP A 147 6.01 20.08 -7.41
CA ASP A 147 6.06 20.18 -8.87
C ASP A 147 5.99 18.80 -9.60
N PRO A 148 6.78 17.77 -9.23
CA PRO A 148 6.66 16.45 -9.85
C PRO A 148 5.36 15.70 -9.48
N VAL A 149 4.77 15.99 -8.32
CA VAL A 149 3.48 15.40 -7.90
C VAL A 149 2.32 16.02 -8.67
N ALA A 150 2.37 17.33 -8.92
CA ALA A 150 1.33 18.06 -9.64
C ALA A 150 1.14 17.53 -11.07
N THR A 151 2.22 17.15 -11.74
CA THR A 151 2.16 16.61 -13.11
C THR A 151 1.55 15.20 -13.19
N THR A 152 1.64 14.40 -12.13
CA THR A 152 1.13 13.01 -12.08
C THR A 152 -0.26 12.91 -11.44
N LEU A 153 -0.70 13.96 -10.75
CA LEU A 153 -2.00 13.99 -10.06
C LEU A 153 -3.20 13.70 -10.99
N PRO A 154 -3.29 14.27 -12.21
CA PRO A 154 -4.40 13.96 -13.13
C PRO A 154 -4.49 12.47 -13.48
N ASP A 155 -3.35 11.80 -13.69
CA ASP A 155 -3.30 10.37 -14.04
C ASP A 155 -3.77 9.49 -12.88
N VAL A 156 -3.40 9.85 -11.65
CA VAL A 156 -3.85 9.16 -10.44
C VAL A 156 -5.36 9.31 -10.28
N VAL A 157 -5.90 10.53 -10.46
CA VAL A 157 -7.34 10.78 -10.41
C VAL A 157 -8.08 9.97 -11.47
N GLN A 158 -7.55 9.91 -12.69
CA GLN A 158 -8.17 9.13 -13.77
C GLN A 158 -8.20 7.64 -13.45
N ARG A 159 -7.12 7.07 -12.90
CA ARG A 159 -7.10 5.67 -12.44
C ARG A 159 -8.10 5.41 -11.32
N LEU A 160 -8.27 6.35 -10.39
CA LEU A 160 -9.27 6.22 -9.31
C LEU A 160 -10.71 6.28 -9.84
N LEU A 161 -10.98 7.11 -10.85
CA LEU A 161 -12.29 7.15 -11.52
C LEU A 161 -12.58 5.82 -12.24
N SER A 162 -11.61 5.29 -12.99
CA SER A 162 -11.75 3.96 -13.61
C SER A 162 -11.96 2.85 -12.57
N LEU A 163 -11.28 2.92 -11.43
CA LEU A 163 -11.44 1.97 -10.33
C LEU A 163 -12.82 2.08 -9.67
N ARG A 164 -13.36 3.29 -9.52
CA ARG A 164 -14.73 3.52 -9.06
C ARG A 164 -15.74 2.86 -9.98
N ASP A 165 -15.62 3.06 -11.29
CA ASP A 165 -16.54 2.48 -12.26
C ASP A 165 -16.49 0.95 -12.24
N LEU A 166 -15.28 0.39 -12.10
CA LEU A 166 -15.09 -1.05 -11.91
C LEU A 166 -15.71 -1.56 -10.59
N HIS A 167 -15.59 -0.80 -9.51
CA HIS A 167 -16.20 -1.14 -8.22
C HIS A 167 -17.73 -1.12 -8.29
N GLU A 168 -18.30 -0.16 -9.02
CA GLU A 168 -19.74 -0.09 -9.25
C GLU A 168 -20.23 -1.32 -10.04
N GLN A 169 -19.52 -1.68 -11.11
CA GLN A 169 -19.81 -2.91 -11.88
C GLN A 169 -19.72 -4.16 -11.02
N ALA A 170 -18.70 -4.29 -10.17
CA ALA A 170 -18.55 -5.43 -9.25
C ALA A 170 -19.72 -5.50 -8.25
N THR A 171 -20.23 -4.37 -7.81
CA THR A 171 -21.39 -4.30 -6.91
C THR A 171 -22.67 -4.74 -7.63
N GLN A 172 -22.88 -4.29 -8.87
CA GLN A 172 -24.00 -4.72 -9.71
C GLN A 172 -23.93 -6.22 -10.03
N PHE A 173 -22.73 -6.76 -10.27
CA PHE A 173 -22.53 -8.18 -10.50
C PHE A 173 -23.03 -9.04 -9.33
N GLY A 174 -22.80 -8.61 -8.08
CA GLY A 174 -23.33 -9.29 -6.90
C GLY A 174 -24.87 -9.39 -6.91
N GLN A 175 -25.55 -8.32 -7.32
CA GLN A 175 -27.02 -8.31 -7.43
C GLN A 175 -27.52 -9.25 -8.54
N VAL A 176 -26.86 -9.24 -9.70
CA VAL A 176 -27.18 -10.14 -10.81
C VAL A 176 -26.98 -11.59 -10.41
N LEU A 177 -25.93 -11.89 -9.63
CA LEU A 177 -25.63 -13.25 -9.18
C LEU A 177 -26.70 -13.77 -8.20
N VAL A 178 -27.21 -12.92 -7.31
CA VAL A 178 -28.37 -13.25 -6.45
C VAL A 178 -29.62 -13.50 -7.28
N HIS A 179 -29.92 -12.65 -8.26
CA HIS A 179 -31.06 -12.85 -9.14
C HIS A 179 -30.95 -14.14 -9.96
N LEU A 180 -29.75 -14.47 -10.44
CA LEU A 180 -29.48 -15.71 -11.15
C LEU A 180 -29.68 -16.94 -10.25
N ASP A 181 -29.28 -16.88 -8.98
CA ASP A 181 -29.53 -17.95 -8.01
C ASP A 181 -31.03 -18.14 -7.74
N THR A 182 -31.79 -17.06 -7.57
CA THR A 182 -33.26 -17.13 -7.43
C THR A 182 -33.91 -17.78 -8.64
N THR A 183 -33.56 -17.35 -9.85
CA THR A 183 -34.13 -17.92 -11.08
C THR A 183 -33.74 -19.39 -11.27
N GLN A 184 -32.52 -19.79 -10.90
CA GLN A 184 -32.11 -21.20 -10.90
C GLN A 184 -32.93 -22.04 -9.90
N GLN A 185 -33.22 -21.51 -8.71
CA GLN A 185 -34.07 -22.18 -7.72
C GLN A 185 -35.51 -22.33 -8.21
N GLU A 186 -36.07 -21.30 -8.86
CA GLU A 186 -37.41 -21.35 -9.46
C GLU A 186 -37.50 -22.40 -10.58
N ILE A 187 -36.53 -22.41 -11.50
CA ILE A 187 -36.46 -23.41 -12.58
C ILE A 187 -36.30 -24.82 -12.01
N ALA A 188 -35.46 -25.01 -10.99
CA ALA A 188 -35.29 -26.31 -10.33
C ALA A 188 -36.60 -26.77 -9.66
N GLY A 189 -37.35 -25.85 -9.06
CA GLY A 189 -38.69 -26.10 -8.53
C GLY A 189 -39.67 -26.53 -9.62
N ALA A 190 -39.79 -25.75 -10.70
CA ALA A 190 -40.67 -26.07 -11.82
C ALA A 190 -40.31 -27.41 -12.49
N LEU A 191 -39.02 -27.73 -12.61
CA LEU A 191 -38.56 -29.01 -13.14
C LEU A 191 -39.00 -30.17 -12.24
N LYS A 192 -38.92 -30.00 -10.91
CA LYS A 192 -39.38 -30.98 -9.94
C LYS A 192 -40.89 -31.22 -10.06
N ASP A 193 -41.68 -30.16 -10.16
CA ASP A 193 -43.13 -30.24 -10.34
C ASP A 193 -43.51 -30.95 -11.65
N ASN A 194 -42.84 -30.61 -12.76
CA ASN A 194 -43.00 -31.31 -14.04
C ASN A 194 -42.65 -32.81 -13.94
N THR A 195 -41.65 -33.15 -13.13
CA THR A 195 -41.27 -34.56 -12.90
C THR A 195 -42.38 -35.31 -12.17
N VAL A 196 -43.03 -34.67 -11.18
CA VAL A 196 -44.17 -35.24 -10.45
C VAL A 196 -45.37 -35.42 -11.39
N LEU A 197 -45.72 -34.41 -12.19
CA LEU A 197 -46.82 -34.49 -13.15
C LEU A 197 -46.60 -35.58 -14.20
N LEU A 198 -45.38 -35.74 -14.71
CA LEU A 198 -45.05 -36.83 -15.63
C LEU A 198 -45.16 -38.21 -14.97
N ALA A 199 -44.82 -38.34 -13.68
CA ALA A 199 -44.99 -39.59 -12.94
C ALA A 199 -46.48 -39.93 -12.72
N GLU A 200 -47.33 -38.93 -12.48
CA GLU A 200 -48.78 -39.12 -12.35
C GLU A 200 -49.43 -39.52 -13.68
N VAL A 201 -49.05 -38.89 -14.79
CA VAL A 201 -49.54 -39.24 -16.14
C VAL A 201 -49.04 -40.62 -16.59
N GLY A 202 -47.84 -41.03 -16.17
CA GLY A 202 -47.32 -42.37 -16.44
C GLY A 202 -47.93 -43.47 -15.58
N ALA A 203 -48.64 -43.12 -14.50
CA ALA A 203 -49.29 -44.06 -13.59
C ALA A 203 -50.78 -44.32 -13.93
N THR A 204 -51.37 -43.51 -14.82
CA THR A 204 -52.71 -43.71 -15.41
C THR A 204 -52.64 -44.46 -16.73
#